data_AF-T0ZK55-F1
#
_entry.id   AF-T0ZK55-F1
#
_cell.length_a   1.000
_cell.length_b   1.000
_cell.length_c   1.000
_cell.angle_alpha   90.00
_cell.angle_beta   90.00
_cell.angle_gamma   90.00
#
_symmetry.space_group_name_H-M   'P 1'
#
loop_
_entity.id
_entity.type
_entity.pdbx_description
1 polymer ?
#
loop_
_entity_poly.entity_id
_entity_poly.type
_entity_poly.pdbx_seq_one_letter_code
_entity_poly.pdbx_strand_id
1 'polypeptide(L)'
;TSSGRVAPPVDFTVLPRGGILHKTPSRFWVEARSEREPFELDRLFDLAERAQSAKKHLLLGLVDEESDLTYYRVRRPTPNGALPPRPLATPAEGWLSTDRVTVHDPIAVEELGRALAYGSAIGHRLELSLLEAAYLAGSGQLTLREAATGRPVPFERFELRARRLDPGFVERLAAYRDLRARQLVVKTGFKY
;
A
#
# COMPACT_ATOMS: atom_id res chain seq x y z
N THR A 1 10.09 40.58 -25.00
CA THR A 1 10.38 39.22 -24.51
C THR A 1 9.25 38.76 -23.60
N SER A 2 8.18 38.20 -24.17
CA SER A 2 7.02 37.73 -23.41
C SER A 2 7.36 36.40 -22.74
N SER A 3 7.55 36.39 -21.42
CA SER A 3 7.64 35.16 -20.65
C SER A 3 6.30 34.43 -20.76
N GLY A 4 6.23 33.40 -21.60
CA GLY A 4 5.07 32.52 -21.69
C GLY A 4 4.85 31.85 -20.33
N ARG A 5 3.89 32.36 -19.56
CA ARG A 5 3.32 31.58 -18.45
C ARG A 5 2.53 30.46 -19.11
N VAL A 6 3.13 29.28 -19.19
CA VAL A 6 2.41 28.05 -19.45
C VAL A 6 1.25 28.00 -18.46
N ALA A 7 0.02 27.97 -18.97
CA ALA A 7 -1.15 27.89 -18.13
C ALA A 7 -1.01 26.66 -17.21
N PRO A 8 -1.35 26.78 -15.92
CA PRO A 8 -1.26 25.64 -15.04
C PRO A 8 -2.20 24.54 -15.58
N PRO A 9 -1.80 23.27 -15.52
CA PRO A 9 -2.52 22.18 -16.18
C PRO A 9 -3.80 21.75 -15.42
N VAL A 10 -4.48 22.71 -14.79
CA VAL A 10 -5.60 22.50 -13.86
C VAL A 10 -6.70 23.52 -14.16
N ASP A 11 -7.94 23.18 -13.79
CA ASP A 11 -9.12 23.99 -14.11
C ASP A 11 -9.08 25.35 -13.39
N PHE A 12 -8.63 25.39 -12.13
CA PHE A 12 -8.61 26.63 -11.35
C PHE A 12 -7.32 26.84 -10.55
N THR A 13 -6.91 28.10 -10.46
CA THR A 13 -5.95 28.57 -9.45
C THR A 13 -6.66 29.38 -8.39
N VAL A 14 -6.64 28.90 -7.16
CA VAL A 14 -7.44 29.47 -6.07
C VAL A 14 -6.55 30.18 -5.05
N LEU A 15 -6.98 31.38 -4.67
CA LEU A 15 -6.36 32.20 -3.65
C LEU A 15 -6.74 31.69 -2.25
N PRO A 16 -5.90 31.90 -1.23
CA PRO A 16 -6.35 31.70 0.15
C PRO A 16 -7.52 32.63 0.49
N ARG A 17 -8.33 32.23 1.47
CA ARG A 17 -9.44 33.06 1.98
C ARG A 17 -8.95 34.46 2.34
N GLY A 18 -9.63 35.48 1.84
CA GLY A 18 -9.26 36.90 2.01
C GLY A 18 -8.18 37.41 1.05
N GLY A 19 -7.71 36.57 0.10
CA GLY A 19 -6.75 36.98 -0.92
C GLY A 19 -7.35 37.93 -1.96
N ILE A 20 -6.55 38.91 -2.41
CA ILE A 20 -6.95 39.89 -3.42
C ILE A 20 -6.36 39.48 -4.76
N LEU A 21 -7.20 39.49 -5.80
CA LEU A 21 -6.79 39.20 -7.17
C LEU A 21 -5.64 40.12 -7.60
N HIS A 22 -4.61 39.57 -8.25
CA HIS A 22 -3.38 40.26 -8.67
C HIS A 22 -2.40 40.72 -7.57
N LYS A 23 -2.76 40.60 -6.28
CA LYS A 23 -1.86 40.95 -5.15
C LYS A 23 -1.44 39.74 -4.33
N THR A 24 -2.34 38.79 -4.13
CA THR A 24 -2.06 37.58 -3.35
C THR A 24 -1.66 36.44 -4.28
N PRO A 25 -0.53 35.74 -4.04
CA PRO A 25 -0.21 34.56 -4.82
C PRO A 25 -1.20 33.43 -4.51
N SER A 26 -1.60 32.66 -5.53
CA SER A 26 -2.43 31.47 -5.33
C SER A 26 -1.73 30.48 -4.40
N ARG A 27 -2.50 29.76 -3.59
CA ARG A 27 -1.99 28.67 -2.73
C ARG A 27 -2.49 27.30 -3.19
N PHE A 28 -3.57 27.28 -3.94
CA PHE A 28 -4.26 26.06 -4.32
C PHE A 28 -4.39 25.98 -5.84
N TRP A 29 -4.20 24.78 -6.35
CA TRP A 29 -4.60 24.34 -7.68
C TRP A 29 -5.77 23.40 -7.51
N VAL A 30 -6.82 23.55 -8.30
CA VAL A 30 -8.03 22.73 -8.21
C VAL A 30 -8.24 22.03 -9.54
N GLU A 31 -8.30 20.70 -9.48
CA GLU A 31 -8.81 19.84 -10.55
C GLU A 31 -10.27 19.52 -10.19
N ALA A 32 -11.22 19.90 -11.04
CA ALA A 32 -12.63 19.63 -10.83
C ALA A 32 -13.05 18.37 -11.60
N ARG A 33 -13.83 17.49 -10.95
CA ARG A 33 -14.30 16.24 -11.54
C ARG A 33 -15.74 15.95 -11.15
N SER A 34 -16.49 15.38 -12.08
CA SER A 34 -17.76 14.74 -11.75
C SER A 34 -17.48 13.42 -11.03
N GLU A 35 -18.29 13.07 -10.03
CA GLU A 35 -18.20 11.77 -9.35
C GLU A 35 -18.39 10.56 -10.29
N ARG A 36 -19.04 10.78 -11.45
CA ARG A 36 -19.30 9.76 -12.46
C ARG A 36 -18.10 9.49 -13.38
N GLU A 37 -17.07 10.34 -13.35
CA GLU A 37 -15.89 10.17 -14.20
C GLU A 37 -14.92 9.13 -13.63
N PRO A 38 -14.41 8.21 -14.46
CA PRO A 38 -13.35 7.30 -14.07
C PRO A 38 -12.11 8.05 -13.59
N PHE A 39 -11.46 7.51 -12.58
CA PHE A 39 -10.33 8.17 -11.92
C PHE A 39 -8.99 7.72 -12.51
N GLU A 40 -8.25 8.64 -13.14
CA GLU A 40 -6.90 8.38 -13.66
C GLU A 40 -5.82 8.73 -12.62
N LEU A 41 -5.34 7.72 -11.90
CA LEU A 41 -4.35 7.91 -10.84
C LEU A 41 -3.03 8.52 -11.33
N ASP A 42 -2.54 8.11 -12.50
CA ASP A 42 -1.28 8.60 -13.06
C ASP A 42 -1.32 10.11 -13.31
N ARG A 43 -2.40 10.59 -13.94
CA ARG A 43 -2.63 12.02 -14.14
C ARG A 43 -2.67 12.76 -12.80
N LEU A 44 -3.33 12.20 -11.79
CA LEU A 44 -3.42 12.85 -10.49
C LEU A 44 -2.05 12.93 -9.80
N PHE A 45 -1.23 11.88 -9.90
CA PHE A 45 0.14 11.91 -9.38
C PHE A 45 0.99 12.96 -10.08
N ASP A 46 0.94 13.02 -11.41
CA ASP A 46 1.65 14.03 -12.20
C ASP A 46 1.24 15.46 -11.80
N LEU A 47 -0.07 15.71 -11.64
CA LEU A 47 -0.59 16.99 -11.19
C LEU A 47 -0.14 17.32 -9.76
N ALA A 48 -0.14 16.34 -8.87
CA ALA A 48 0.29 16.52 -7.48
C ALA A 48 1.78 16.88 -7.39
N GLU A 49 2.63 16.23 -8.19
CA GLU A 49 4.06 16.54 -8.27
C GLU A 49 4.31 17.94 -8.81
N ARG A 50 3.64 18.31 -9.92
CA ARG A 50 3.74 19.67 -10.48
C ARG A 50 3.28 20.74 -9.49
N ALA A 51 2.18 20.50 -8.78
CA ALA A 51 1.68 21.40 -7.76
C ALA A 51 2.69 21.56 -6.61
N GLN A 52 3.31 20.46 -6.16
CA GLN A 52 4.33 20.47 -5.13
C GLN A 52 5.58 21.25 -5.57
N SER A 53 6.08 21.03 -6.79
CA SER A 53 7.21 21.78 -7.37
C SER A 53 6.92 23.28 -7.47
N ALA A 54 5.67 23.65 -7.75
CA ALA A 54 5.20 25.03 -7.78
C ALA A 54 4.93 25.63 -6.38
N LYS A 55 5.23 24.90 -5.30
CA LYS A 55 4.93 25.25 -3.89
C LYS A 55 3.43 25.57 -3.69
N LYS A 56 2.56 24.81 -4.35
CA LYS A 56 1.10 24.87 -4.25
C LYS A 56 0.54 23.59 -3.64
N HIS A 57 -0.73 23.62 -3.25
CA HIS A 57 -1.48 22.44 -2.87
C HIS A 57 -2.46 22.06 -3.97
N LEU A 58 -2.49 20.78 -4.35
CA LEU A 58 -3.52 20.26 -5.24
C LEU A 58 -4.77 19.90 -4.42
N LEU A 59 -5.91 20.41 -4.86
CA LEU A 59 -7.23 20.07 -4.40
C LEU A 59 -7.96 19.36 -5.55
N LEU A 60 -8.64 18.27 -5.22
CA LEU A 60 -9.60 17.61 -6.09
C LEU A 60 -10.99 18.08 -5.64
N GLY A 61 -11.69 18.81 -6.50
CA GLY A 61 -13.09 19.17 -6.27
C GLY A 61 -13.99 18.15 -6.95
N LEU A 62 -14.70 17.35 -6.16
CA LEU A 62 -15.71 16.42 -6.66
C LEU A 62 -17.08 17.07 -6.63
N VAL A 63 -17.77 17.03 -7.78
CA VAL A 63 -19.16 17.47 -7.95
C VAL A 63 -20.04 16.25 -8.06
N ASP A 64 -21.04 16.16 -7.19
CA ASP A 64 -22.03 15.09 -7.24
C ASP A 64 -23.24 15.44 -8.13
N GLU A 65 -24.20 14.51 -8.21
CA GLU A 65 -25.44 14.66 -8.97
C GLU A 65 -26.38 15.76 -8.43
N GLU A 66 -26.29 16.09 -7.15
CA GLU A 66 -27.10 17.12 -6.49
C GLU A 66 -26.42 18.51 -6.51
N SER A 67 -25.28 18.61 -7.20
CA SER A 67 -24.42 19.82 -7.29
C SER A 67 -23.72 20.21 -5.99
N ASP A 68 -23.61 19.28 -5.04
CA ASP A 68 -22.79 19.45 -3.84
C ASP A 68 -21.30 19.25 -4.18
N LEU A 69 -20.44 20.00 -3.47
CA LEU A 69 -19.00 20.07 -3.72
C LEU A 69 -18.21 19.53 -2.55
N THR A 70 -17.39 18.51 -2.79
CA THR A 70 -16.44 17.98 -1.80
C THR A 70 -15.00 18.20 -2.27
N TYR A 71 -14.16 18.78 -1.40
CA TYR A 71 -12.75 19.04 -1.69
C TYR A 71 -11.84 18.08 -0.95
N TYR A 72 -11.02 17.33 -1.69
CA TYR A 72 -9.97 16.48 -1.15
C TYR A 72 -8.60 17.07 -1.44
N ARG A 73 -7.73 17.10 -0.43
CA ARG A 73 -6.33 17.50 -0.64
C ARG A 73 -5.51 16.30 -1.08
N VAL A 74 -4.93 16.41 -2.27
CA VAL A 74 -4.11 15.35 -2.85
C VAL A 74 -2.66 15.52 -2.44
N ARG A 75 -2.05 14.44 -1.95
CA ARG A 75 -0.63 14.38 -1.57
C ARG A 75 -0.08 13.01 -1.91
N ARG A 76 1.22 12.96 -2.23
CA ARG A 76 1.98 11.72 -2.34
C ARG A 76 2.80 11.51 -1.06
N PRO A 77 2.24 10.84 -0.03
CA PRO A 77 3.01 10.51 1.17
C PRO A 77 4.07 9.46 0.84
N THR A 78 5.22 9.57 1.50
CA THR A 78 6.24 8.51 1.51
C THR A 78 6.28 7.97 2.94
N PRO A 79 5.47 6.96 3.27
CA PRO A 79 5.45 6.40 4.62
C PRO A 79 6.78 5.68 4.88
N ASN A 80 7.34 5.92 6.07
CA ASN A 80 8.51 5.23 6.58
C ASN A 80 8.15 4.65 7.95
N GLY A 81 8.53 3.40 8.19
CA GLY A 81 8.39 2.76 9.48
C GLY A 81 9.70 2.73 10.25
N ALA A 82 9.66 2.06 11.40
CA ALA A 82 10.79 1.92 12.32
C ALA A 82 10.99 0.46 12.76
N LEU A 83 10.40 -0.49 12.05
CA LEU A 83 10.55 -1.93 12.30
C LEU A 83 11.63 -2.50 11.36
N PRO A 84 12.89 -2.64 11.81
CA PRO A 84 13.94 -3.17 10.96
C PRO A 84 13.68 -4.66 10.63
N PRO A 85 14.09 -5.13 9.44
CA PRO A 85 14.03 -6.55 9.12
C PRO A 85 14.98 -7.31 10.04
N ARG A 86 14.50 -8.42 10.62
CA ARG A 86 15.31 -9.33 11.42
C ARG A 86 15.14 -10.75 10.87
N PRO A 87 16.08 -11.23 10.05
CA PRO A 87 15.98 -12.57 9.50
C PRO A 87 16.09 -13.62 10.62
N LEU A 88 15.33 -14.70 10.50
CA LEU A 88 15.48 -15.85 11.37
C LEU A 88 16.87 -16.49 11.19
N ALA A 89 17.45 -16.99 12.28
CA ALA A 89 18.71 -17.74 12.23
C ALA A 89 18.58 -19.03 11.42
N THR A 90 17.42 -19.69 11.54
CA THR A 90 17.05 -20.88 10.77
C THR A 90 15.68 -20.66 10.14
N PRO A 91 15.48 -21.05 8.87
CA PRO A 91 14.16 -20.96 8.24
C PRO A 91 13.11 -21.72 9.05
N ALA A 92 11.97 -21.08 9.30
CA ALA A 92 10.85 -21.72 9.98
C ALA A 92 10.15 -22.73 9.04
N GLU A 93 9.47 -23.70 9.63
CA GLU A 93 8.60 -24.61 8.89
C GLU A 93 7.14 -24.15 8.98
N GLY A 94 6.53 -23.92 7.82
CA GLY A 94 5.14 -23.50 7.66
C GLY A 94 4.27 -24.61 7.09
N TRP A 95 3.13 -24.84 7.71
CA TRP A 95 2.16 -25.87 7.34
C TRP A 95 0.99 -25.24 6.60
N LEU A 96 0.94 -25.46 5.29
CA LEU A 96 -0.08 -24.94 4.37
C LEU A 96 -1.38 -25.74 4.50
N SER A 97 -2.47 -25.05 4.81
CA SER A 97 -3.83 -25.58 4.79
C SER A 97 -4.72 -24.62 4.01
N THR A 98 -5.27 -25.07 2.88
CA THR A 98 -6.19 -24.32 2.00
C THR A 98 -5.70 -22.93 1.59
N ASP A 99 -5.93 -21.94 2.46
CA ASP A 99 -5.68 -20.52 2.29
C ASP A 99 -4.86 -19.90 3.45
N ARG A 100 -4.29 -20.70 4.35
CA ARG A 100 -3.49 -20.28 5.50
C ARG A 100 -2.22 -21.11 5.65
N VAL A 101 -1.22 -20.53 6.31
CA VAL A 101 0.01 -21.23 6.71
C VAL A 101 0.19 -21.11 8.21
N THR A 102 0.34 -22.22 8.92
CA THR A 102 0.59 -22.22 10.36
C THR A 102 2.06 -22.52 10.68
N VAL A 103 2.61 -21.78 11.63
CA VAL A 103 3.96 -22.00 12.16
C VAL A 103 3.83 -22.38 13.63
N HIS A 104 4.50 -23.47 14.02
CA HIS A 104 4.41 -24.06 15.36
C HIS A 104 5.70 -23.94 16.18
N ASP A 105 6.83 -23.65 15.53
CA ASP A 105 8.10 -23.45 16.24
C ASP A 105 8.00 -22.23 17.17
N PRO A 106 8.15 -22.40 18.50
CA PRO A 106 8.01 -21.30 19.46
C PRO A 106 8.95 -20.13 19.19
N ILE A 107 10.16 -20.39 18.68
CA ILE A 107 11.14 -19.34 18.36
C ILE A 107 10.63 -18.51 17.18
N ALA A 108 10.23 -19.17 16.08
CA ALA A 108 9.65 -18.48 14.94
C ALA A 108 8.33 -17.77 15.28
N VAL A 109 7.48 -18.32 16.15
CA VAL A 109 6.23 -17.68 16.60
C VAL A 109 6.53 -16.36 17.32
N GLU A 110 7.54 -16.34 18.20
CA GLU A 110 7.94 -15.13 18.93
C GLU A 110 8.60 -14.10 18.00
N GLU A 111 9.59 -14.51 17.21
CA GLU A 111 10.36 -13.61 16.35
C GLU A 111 9.50 -13.07 15.19
N LEU A 112 8.77 -13.92 14.46
CA LEU A 112 7.92 -13.46 13.36
C LEU A 112 6.65 -12.77 13.86
N GLY A 113 5.98 -13.38 14.84
CA GLY A 113 4.69 -12.92 15.32
C GLY A 113 4.81 -11.67 16.20
N ARG A 114 5.45 -11.82 17.36
CA ARG A 114 5.51 -10.76 18.37
C ARG A 114 6.50 -9.65 17.98
N ALA A 115 7.72 -10.01 17.57
CA ALA A 115 8.74 -9.01 17.29
C ALA A 115 8.54 -8.30 15.93
N LEU A 116 8.15 -9.03 14.89
CA LEU A 116 8.05 -8.49 13.52
C LEU A 116 6.62 -8.27 13.01
N ALA A 117 5.63 -8.55 13.85
CA ALA A 117 4.22 -8.36 13.53
C ALA A 117 3.79 -9.03 12.23
N TYR A 118 4.25 -10.25 11.93
CA TYR A 118 3.62 -11.13 10.94
C TYR A 118 2.44 -11.87 11.54
N GLY A 119 1.46 -12.24 10.72
CA GLY A 119 0.39 -13.18 11.06
C GLY A 119 -0.50 -12.76 12.23
N SER A 120 -1.15 -13.76 12.82
CA SER A 120 -1.92 -13.63 14.06
C SER A 120 -1.62 -14.81 14.97
N ALA A 121 -1.34 -14.54 16.24
CA ALA A 121 -1.09 -15.59 17.23
C ALA A 121 -2.41 -16.26 17.63
N ILE A 122 -2.49 -17.58 17.44
CA ILE A 122 -3.65 -18.40 17.82
C ILE A 122 -3.17 -19.49 18.78
N GLY A 123 -3.33 -19.25 20.08
CA GLY A 123 -2.76 -20.13 21.11
C GLY A 123 -1.22 -20.15 21.02
N HIS A 124 -0.65 -21.33 20.79
CA HIS A 124 0.81 -21.55 20.70
C HIS A 124 1.34 -21.55 19.25
N ARG A 125 0.52 -21.19 18.26
CA ARG A 125 0.91 -21.15 16.85
C ARG A 125 0.72 -19.76 16.25
N LEU A 126 1.46 -19.49 15.19
CA LEU A 126 1.30 -18.29 14.37
C LEU A 126 0.56 -18.66 13.08
N GLU A 127 -0.55 -18.00 12.80
CA GLU A 127 -1.27 -18.13 11.52
C GLU A 127 -0.87 -16.99 10.58
N LEU A 128 -0.34 -17.35 9.41
CA LEU A 128 0.06 -16.44 8.35
C LEU A 128 -0.99 -16.45 7.24
N SER A 129 -1.25 -15.27 6.68
CA SER A 129 -1.90 -15.17 5.37
C SER A 129 -1.00 -15.72 4.25
N LEU A 130 -1.57 -16.07 3.09
CA LEU A 130 -0.77 -16.47 1.92
C LEU A 130 0.21 -15.38 1.48
N LEU A 131 -0.17 -14.11 1.64
CA LEU A 131 0.66 -12.96 1.30
C LEU A 131 1.92 -12.90 2.18
N GLU A 132 1.75 -13.02 3.50
CA GLU A 132 2.85 -13.02 4.46
C GLU A 132 3.74 -14.27 4.29
N ALA A 133 3.12 -15.43 4.08
CA ALA A 133 3.86 -16.66 3.82
C ALA A 133 4.67 -16.58 2.52
N ALA A 134 4.13 -15.96 1.45
CA ALA A 134 4.88 -15.73 0.21
C ALA A 134 6.06 -14.78 0.40
N TYR A 135 5.87 -13.72 1.18
CA TYR A 135 6.94 -12.80 1.52
C TYR A 135 8.07 -13.53 2.28
N LEU A 136 7.72 -14.27 3.32
CA LEU A 136 8.69 -14.98 4.16
C LEU A 136 9.39 -16.11 3.38
N ALA A 137 8.65 -16.91 2.62
CA ALA A 137 9.21 -17.99 1.81
C ALA A 137 10.09 -17.46 0.67
N GLY A 138 9.67 -16.39 -0.01
CA GLY A 138 10.48 -15.74 -1.04
C GLY A 138 11.76 -15.10 -0.49
N SER A 139 11.80 -14.75 0.80
CA SER A 139 13.01 -14.27 1.49
C SER A 139 13.85 -15.38 2.12
N GLY A 140 13.47 -16.66 1.95
CA GLY A 140 14.18 -17.81 2.52
C GLY A 140 13.95 -18.03 4.02
N GLN A 141 13.05 -17.29 4.66
CA GLN A 141 12.76 -17.38 6.10
C GLN A 141 11.73 -18.44 6.44
N LEU A 142 11.03 -18.99 5.44
CA LEU A 142 9.96 -19.96 5.63
C LEU A 142 10.06 -21.06 4.57
N THR A 143 10.07 -22.30 5.02
CA THR A 143 9.87 -23.50 4.18
C THR A 143 8.41 -23.95 4.30
N LEU A 144 7.85 -24.53 3.24
CA LEU A 144 6.43 -24.87 3.19
C LEU A 144 6.22 -26.37 3.10
N ARG A 145 5.25 -26.89 3.86
CA ARG A 145 4.76 -28.27 3.81
C ARG A 145 3.24 -28.30 3.72
N GLU A 146 2.69 -29.31 3.08
CA GLU A 146 1.24 -29.51 3.06
C GLU A 146 0.77 -30.09 4.39
N ALA A 147 -0.20 -29.44 5.05
CA ALA A 147 -0.73 -29.87 6.34
C ALA A 147 -1.26 -31.31 6.36
N ALA A 148 -1.89 -31.74 5.26
CA ALA A 148 -2.49 -33.07 5.16
C ALA A 148 -1.48 -34.21 4.97
N THR A 149 -0.30 -33.94 4.40
CA THR A 149 0.63 -35.01 3.97
C THR A 149 2.06 -34.84 4.46
N GLY A 150 2.42 -33.68 5.01
CA GLY A 150 3.78 -33.32 5.40
C GLY A 150 4.75 -33.16 4.22
N ARG A 151 4.30 -33.32 2.97
CA ARG A 151 5.15 -33.20 1.78
C ARG A 151 5.62 -31.75 1.60
N PRO A 152 6.88 -31.53 1.20
CA PRO A 152 7.36 -30.20 0.89
C PRO A 152 6.58 -29.58 -0.27
N VAL A 153 6.32 -28.28 -0.17
CA VAL A 153 5.64 -27.48 -1.19
C VAL A 153 6.66 -26.49 -1.75
N PRO A 154 7.14 -26.68 -2.99
CA PRO A 154 8.00 -25.71 -3.66
C PRO A 154 7.32 -24.34 -3.75
N PHE A 155 8.12 -23.27 -3.69
CA PHE A 155 7.60 -21.90 -3.67
C PHE A 155 6.74 -21.60 -4.90
N GLU A 156 7.14 -22.08 -6.09
CA GLU A 156 6.42 -21.87 -7.35
C GLU A 156 5.03 -22.50 -7.31
N ARG A 157 4.91 -23.69 -6.69
CA ARG A 157 3.64 -24.39 -6.52
C ARG A 157 2.73 -23.66 -5.55
N PHE A 158 3.30 -23.14 -4.46
CA PHE A 158 2.58 -22.35 -3.49
C PHE A 158 2.09 -21.02 -4.10
N GLU A 159 2.95 -20.31 -4.85
CA GLU A 159 2.59 -19.06 -5.51
C GLU A 159 1.48 -19.26 -6.54
N LEU A 160 1.52 -20.34 -7.33
CA LEU A 160 0.44 -20.69 -8.24
C LEU A 160 -0.90 -20.90 -7.52
N ARG A 161 -0.87 -21.53 -6.34
CA ARG A 161 -2.07 -21.71 -5.50
C ARG A 161 -2.58 -20.37 -4.98
N ALA A 162 -1.69 -19.50 -4.50
CA ALA A 162 -2.06 -18.19 -3.99
C ALA A 162 -2.70 -17.30 -5.08
N ARG A 163 -2.13 -17.29 -6.28
CA ARG A 163 -2.68 -16.56 -7.45
C ARG A 163 -4.05 -17.06 -7.90
N ARG A 164 -4.37 -18.34 -7.68
CA ARG A 164 -5.71 -18.89 -7.98
C ARG A 164 -6.77 -18.44 -6.97
N LEU A 165 -6.37 -18.22 -5.71
CA LEU A 165 -7.26 -17.76 -4.64
C LEU A 165 -7.43 -16.23 -4.65
N ASP A 166 -6.41 -15.50 -5.10
CA ASP A 166 -6.39 -14.05 -5.19
C ASP A 166 -5.87 -13.59 -6.56
N PRO A 167 -6.74 -13.15 -7.49
CA PRO A 167 -6.32 -12.67 -8.80
C PRO A 167 -5.33 -11.49 -8.75
N GLY A 168 -5.39 -10.66 -7.70
CA GLY A 168 -4.49 -9.50 -7.51
C GLY A 168 -3.27 -9.82 -6.64
N PHE A 169 -2.95 -11.10 -6.46
CA PHE A 169 -1.93 -11.54 -5.51
C PHE A 169 -0.54 -10.98 -5.84
N VAL A 170 -0.19 -10.89 -7.14
CA VAL A 170 1.14 -10.45 -7.58
C VAL A 170 1.36 -8.98 -7.23
N GLU A 171 0.37 -8.14 -7.55
CA GLU A 171 0.36 -6.70 -7.27
C GLU A 171 0.36 -6.45 -5.75
N ARG A 172 -0.45 -7.20 -5.01
CA ARG A 172 -0.49 -7.14 -3.53
C ARG A 172 0.83 -7.55 -2.91
N LEU A 173 1.49 -8.60 -3.42
CA LEU A 173 2.79 -9.05 -2.92
C LEU A 173 3.89 -8.03 -3.24
N ALA A 174 3.85 -7.39 -4.41
CA ALA A 174 4.76 -6.31 -4.75
C ALA A 174 4.58 -5.10 -3.80
N ALA A 175 3.34 -4.67 -3.56
CA ALA A 175 3.04 -3.62 -2.59
C ALA A 175 3.46 -3.99 -1.17
N TYR A 176 3.17 -5.22 -0.72
CA TYR A 176 3.56 -5.72 0.59
C TYR A 176 5.10 -5.70 0.77
N ARG A 177 5.85 -6.12 -0.25
CA ARG A 177 7.32 -6.08 -0.27
C ARG A 177 7.85 -4.65 -0.17
N ASP A 178 7.30 -3.70 -0.94
CA ASP A 178 7.70 -2.29 -0.88
C ASP A 178 7.43 -1.69 0.51
N LEU A 179 6.26 -1.95 1.09
CA LEU A 179 5.92 -1.47 2.43
C LEU A 179 6.83 -2.09 3.51
N ARG A 180 7.13 -3.39 3.44
CA ARG A 180 8.07 -4.06 4.36
C ARG A 180 9.50 -3.55 4.21
N ALA A 181 9.95 -3.25 2.98
CA ALA A 181 11.26 -2.66 2.72
C ALA A 181 11.40 -1.26 3.36
N ARG A 182 10.28 -0.52 3.48
CA ARG A 182 10.19 0.76 4.21
C ARG A 182 10.04 0.59 5.72
N GLN A 183 10.26 -0.61 6.27
CA GLN A 183 10.21 -0.91 7.70
C GLN A 183 8.82 -0.70 8.33
N LEU A 184 7.75 -0.75 7.51
CA LEU A 184 6.38 -0.62 7.99
C LEU A 184 5.87 -1.96 8.55
N VAL A 185 5.00 -1.84 9.54
CA VAL A 185 4.12 -2.95 9.95
C VAL A 185 2.94 -2.98 8.99
N VAL A 186 2.79 -4.09 8.28
CA VAL A 186 1.71 -4.29 7.31
C VAL A 186 0.84 -5.44 7.79
N LYS A 187 -0.43 -5.13 8.08
CA LYS A 187 -1.47 -6.08 8.48
C LYS A 187 -2.64 -6.00 7.50
N THR A 188 -3.54 -6.97 7.60
CA THR A 188 -4.79 -6.95 6.82
C THR A 188 -5.64 -5.72 7.16
N GLY A 189 -6.10 -5.05 6.10
CA GLY A 189 -7.00 -3.91 6.18
C GLY A 189 -8.49 -4.26 6.11
N PHE A 190 -8.87 -5.54 6.08
CA PHE A 190 -10.25 -5.99 5.78
C PHE A 190 -11.37 -5.38 6.66
N LYS A 191 -11.04 -4.83 7.84
CA LYS A 191 -12.00 -4.21 8.77
C LYS A 191 -12.21 -2.71 8.55
N TYR A 192 -11.61 -2.13 7.51
CA TYR A 192 -11.66 -0.72 7.16
C TYR A 192 -12.03 -0.55 5.69
#